data_AF-A0A667IWK2-F1
#
_entry.id   AF-A0A667IWK2-F1
#
_cell.length_a   1.000
_cell.length_b   1.000
_cell.length_c   1.000
_cell.angle_alpha   90.00
_cell.angle_beta   90.00
_cell.angle_gamma   90.00
#
_symmetry.space_group_name_H-M   'P 1'
#
loop_
_entity.id
_entity.type
_entity.pdbx_description
1 polymer ?
#
loop_
_entity_poly.entity_id
_entity_poly.type
_entity_poly.pdbx_seq_one_letter_code
_entity_poly.pdbx_strand_id
1 'polypeptide(L)'
;MESTYLQTCLGTCLTQGLAQVARIRPVDPVEYLALWIYKYKENVSVEQLRQKEMASLERERELALIEQEMMERLKAEELLIQQQQLAFQLELEMQEKERQRVEELHRAQEQLEKEMGMNIENIPTSEDSSHSEDITPDSGKTLAEISDRYGAPNLSRVEELDEPMLSDVALNIDQDL
;
A
#
# COMPACT_ATOMS: atom_id res chain seq x y z
N MET A 1 46.08 -39.63 22.33
CA MET A 1 45.45 -38.46 22.96
C MET A 1 46.12 -37.15 22.52
N GLU A 2 47.45 -37.09 22.44
CA GLU A 2 48.17 -35.85 22.07
C GLU A 2 48.04 -35.46 20.57
N SER A 3 47.99 -36.45 19.66
CA SER A 3 47.85 -36.19 18.21
C SER A 3 46.55 -35.47 17.85
N THR A 4 45.42 -35.89 18.42
CA THR A 4 44.12 -35.25 18.18
C THR A 4 44.10 -33.80 18.67
N TYR A 5 44.72 -33.53 19.82
CA TYR A 5 44.84 -32.18 20.35
C TYR A 5 45.67 -31.28 19.43
N LEU A 6 46.82 -31.76 18.97
CA LEU A 6 47.67 -31.02 18.02
C LEU A 6 46.95 -30.75 16.69
N GLN A 7 46.19 -31.74 16.19
CA GLN A 7 45.42 -31.58 14.96
C GLN A 7 44.34 -30.51 15.09
N THR A 8 43.61 -30.47 16.20
CA THR A 8 42.55 -29.47 16.41
C THR A 8 43.12 -28.07 16.64
N CYS A 9 44.20 -27.93 17.41
CA CYS A 9 44.75 -26.63 17.75
C CYS A 9 45.64 -26.02 16.65
N LEU A 10 46.44 -26.84 15.96
CA LEU A 10 47.47 -26.39 15.02
C LEU A 10 47.27 -26.93 13.61
N GLY A 11 46.37 -27.88 13.38
CA GLY A 11 46.20 -28.54 12.08
C GLY A 11 45.93 -27.56 10.94
N THR A 12 44.92 -26.69 11.09
CA THR A 12 44.58 -25.70 10.06
C THR A 12 45.69 -24.68 9.84
N CYS A 13 46.29 -24.19 10.93
CA CYS A 13 47.40 -23.24 10.90
C CYS A 13 48.61 -23.83 10.15
N LEU A 14 49.09 -25.00 10.56
CA LEU A 14 50.23 -25.66 9.93
C LEU A 14 49.96 -26.05 8.48
N THR A 15 48.75 -26.53 8.16
CA THR A 15 48.39 -26.91 6.78
C THR A 15 48.47 -25.71 5.85
N GLN A 16 47.89 -24.57 6.24
CA GLN A 16 47.90 -23.34 5.45
C GLN A 16 49.31 -22.73 5.37
N GLY A 17 50.05 -22.70 6.49
CA GLY A 17 51.42 -22.20 6.53
C GLY A 17 52.36 -23.04 5.66
N LEU A 18 52.29 -24.36 5.76
CA LEU A 18 53.08 -25.28 4.92
C LEU A 18 52.69 -25.18 3.44
N ALA A 19 51.40 -25.02 3.13
CA ALA A 19 50.95 -24.76 1.76
C ALA A 19 51.57 -23.46 1.21
N GLN A 20 51.68 -22.42 2.05
CA GLN A 20 52.29 -21.15 1.65
C GLN A 20 53.80 -21.28 1.47
N VAL A 21 54.49 -22.01 2.36
CA VAL A 21 55.92 -22.34 2.23
C VAL A 21 56.18 -23.14 0.95
N ALA A 22 55.34 -24.14 0.64
CA ALA A 22 55.45 -24.92 -0.59
C ALA A 22 55.26 -24.07 -1.85
N ARG A 23 54.38 -23.06 -1.80
CA ARG A 23 54.14 -22.13 -2.90
C ARG A 23 55.30 -21.15 -3.11
N ILE A 24 55.82 -20.56 -2.03
CA ILE A 24 56.80 -19.47 -2.08
C ILE A 24 58.23 -20.00 -2.15
N ARG A 25 58.50 -21.18 -1.59
CA ARG A 25 59.83 -21.80 -1.44
C ARG A 25 60.88 -20.79 -0.93
N PRO A 26 60.67 -20.24 0.29
CA PRO A 26 61.62 -19.31 0.89
C PRO A 26 62.97 -19.98 1.11
N VAL A 27 64.03 -19.16 1.20
CA VAL A 27 65.40 -19.63 1.45
C VAL A 27 65.51 -20.30 2.83
N ASP A 28 64.83 -19.74 3.84
CA ASP A 28 64.63 -20.37 5.14
C ASP A 28 63.14 -20.70 5.37
N PRO A 29 62.71 -21.97 5.19
CA PRO A 29 61.33 -22.38 5.39
C PRO A 29 60.90 -22.41 6.86
N VAL A 30 61.85 -22.59 7.80
CA VAL A 30 61.53 -22.66 9.23
C VAL A 30 61.27 -21.27 9.78
N GLU A 31 62.14 -20.31 9.47
CA GLU A 31 61.98 -18.91 9.86
C GLU A 31 60.70 -18.32 9.25
N TYR A 32 60.47 -18.57 7.95
CA TYR A 32 59.28 -18.09 7.27
C TYR A 32 57.99 -18.63 7.91
N LEU A 33 57.94 -19.93 8.21
CA LEU A 33 56.78 -20.55 8.83
C LEU A 33 56.54 -19.99 10.24
N ALA A 34 57.58 -19.76 11.02
CA ALA A 34 57.46 -19.17 12.37
C ALA A 34 56.85 -17.76 12.32
N LEU A 35 57.33 -16.90 11.41
CA LEU A 35 56.78 -15.56 11.19
C LEU A 35 55.33 -15.60 10.68
N TRP A 36 55.01 -16.59 9.85
CA TRP A 36 53.65 -16.78 9.34
C TRP A 36 52.68 -17.18 10.45
N ILE A 37 53.06 -18.17 11.27
CA ILE A 37 52.25 -18.64 12.41
C ILE A 37 52.03 -17.51 13.43
N TYR A 38 53.06 -16.69 13.67
CA TYR A 38 52.95 -15.53 14.56
C TYR A 38 51.85 -14.56 14.11
N LYS A 39 51.77 -14.28 12.80
CA LYS A 39 50.75 -13.38 12.21
C LYS A 39 49.39 -14.05 11.99
N TYR A 40 49.34 -15.37 11.93
CA TYR A 40 48.13 -16.13 11.57
C TYR A 40 46.94 -15.78 12.47
N LYS A 41 47.13 -15.73 13.79
CA LYS A 41 46.03 -15.46 14.73
C LYS A 41 45.40 -14.08 14.52
N GLU A 42 46.24 -13.06 14.32
CA GLU A 42 45.79 -11.69 14.03
C GLU A 42 45.03 -11.65 12.71
N ASN A 43 45.59 -12.23 11.65
CA ASN A 43 44.94 -12.29 10.34
C ASN A 43 43.59 -12.99 10.38
N VAL A 44 43.48 -14.12 11.09
CA VAL A 44 42.20 -14.82 11.28
C VAL A 44 41.19 -13.94 12.00
N SER A 45 41.60 -13.23 13.05
CA SER A 45 40.69 -12.35 13.80
C SER A 45 40.19 -11.18 12.96
N VAL A 46 41.07 -10.55 12.18
CA VAL A 46 40.73 -9.44 11.29
C VAL A 46 39.82 -9.93 10.16
N GLU A 47 40.10 -11.08 9.56
CA GLU A 47 39.29 -11.65 8.50
C GLU A 47 37.89 -12.04 9.01
N GLN A 48 37.80 -12.62 10.21
CA GLN A 48 36.51 -12.91 10.85
C GLN A 48 35.70 -11.64 11.11
N LEU A 49 36.35 -10.57 11.58
CA LEU A 49 35.68 -9.29 11.80
C LEU A 49 35.16 -8.72 10.47
N ARG A 50 36.00 -8.75 9.44
CA ARG A 50 35.65 -8.30 8.08
C ARG A 50 34.47 -9.09 7.51
N GLN A 51 34.43 -10.41 7.69
CA GLN A 51 33.31 -11.23 7.24
C GLN A 51 32.01 -10.87 7.97
N LYS A 52 32.07 -10.61 9.27
CA LYS A 52 30.90 -10.16 10.05
C LYS A 52 30.41 -8.78 9.60
N GLU A 53 31.33 -7.85 9.34
CA GLU A 53 31.02 -6.53 8.83
C GLU A 53 30.35 -6.60 7.45
N MET A 54 30.95 -7.36 6.52
CA MET A 54 30.37 -7.60 5.20
C MET A 54 28.95 -8.17 5.28
N ALA A 55 28.74 -9.18 6.13
CA ALA A 55 27.42 -9.76 6.33
C ALA A 55 26.41 -8.79 6.99
N SER A 56 26.87 -7.80 7.75
CA SER A 56 26.00 -6.73 8.27
C SER A 56 25.61 -5.76 7.17
N LEU A 57 26.59 -5.30 6.39
CA LEU A 57 26.38 -4.37 5.29
C LEU A 57 25.46 -4.96 4.21
N GLU A 58 25.58 -6.27 3.93
CA GLU A 58 24.68 -6.96 3.00
C GLU A 58 23.23 -6.96 3.51
N ARG A 59 23.01 -7.30 4.79
CA ARG A 59 21.67 -7.23 5.39
C ARG A 59 21.10 -5.82 5.39
N GLU A 60 21.90 -4.80 5.71
CA GLU A 60 21.46 -3.41 5.66
C GLU A 60 21.08 -2.96 4.24
N ARG A 61 21.83 -3.41 3.22
CA ARG A 61 21.49 -3.14 1.82
C ARG A 61 20.19 -3.80 1.41
N GLU A 62 19.97 -5.05 1.80
CA GLU A 62 18.72 -5.77 1.52
C GLU A 62 17.52 -5.05 2.14
N LEU A 63 17.64 -4.63 3.41
CA LEU A 63 16.60 -3.84 4.09
C LEU A 63 16.34 -2.51 3.38
N ALA A 64 17.39 -1.78 3.00
CA ALA A 64 17.25 -0.51 2.28
C ALA A 64 16.52 -0.67 0.93
N LEU A 65 16.74 -1.78 0.22
CA LEU A 65 16.02 -2.07 -1.03
C LEU A 65 14.53 -2.33 -0.78
N ILE A 66 14.20 -3.09 0.26
CA ILE A 66 12.80 -3.37 0.64
C ILE A 66 12.10 -2.06 1.05
N GLU A 67 12.74 -1.24 1.87
CA GLU A 67 12.21 0.07 2.27
C GLU A 67 12.01 1.00 1.07
N GLN A 68 12.95 1.01 0.13
CA GLN A 68 12.82 1.79 -1.10
C GLN A 68 11.63 1.33 -1.94
N GLU A 69 11.47 0.02 -2.16
CA GLU A 69 10.34 -0.52 -2.91
C GLU A 69 9.00 -0.16 -2.23
N MET A 70 8.92 -0.29 -0.91
CA MET A 70 7.74 0.11 -0.14
C MET A 70 7.47 1.61 -0.30
N MET A 71 8.49 2.45 -0.23
CA MET A 71 8.34 3.90 -0.41
C MET A 71 7.87 4.26 -1.82
N GLU A 72 8.36 3.58 -2.84
CA GLU A 72 7.92 3.79 -4.23
C GLU A 72 6.45 3.40 -4.41
N ARG A 73 6.00 2.29 -3.82
CA ARG A 73 4.59 1.89 -3.82
C ARG A 73 3.70 2.93 -3.14
N LEU A 74 4.08 3.39 -1.95
CA LEU A 74 3.34 4.42 -1.21
C LEU A 74 3.24 5.73 -2.00
N LYS A 75 4.33 6.16 -2.66
CA LYS A 75 4.32 7.35 -3.53
C LYS A 75 3.40 7.18 -4.73
N ALA A 76 3.36 5.99 -5.33
CA ALA A 76 2.49 5.71 -6.47
C ALA A 76 1.00 5.74 -6.06
N GLU A 77 0.67 5.16 -4.90
CA GLU A 77 -0.68 5.22 -4.32
C GLU A 77 -1.09 6.65 -3.98
N GLU A 78 -0.19 7.43 -3.37
CA GLU A 78 -0.43 8.85 -3.05
C GLU A 78 -0.74 9.66 -4.32
N LEU A 79 0.04 9.48 -5.38
CA LEU A 79 -0.19 10.15 -6.67
C LEU A 79 -1.54 9.76 -7.28
N LEU A 80 -1.91 8.49 -7.20
CA LEU A 80 -3.18 8.01 -7.70
C LEU A 80 -4.35 8.64 -6.94
N ILE A 81 -4.25 8.75 -5.61
CA ILE A 81 -5.25 9.42 -4.77
C ILE A 81 -5.37 10.90 -5.15
N GLN A 82 -4.25 11.60 -5.32
CA GLN A 82 -4.24 13.00 -5.75
C GLN A 82 -4.92 13.19 -7.11
N GLN A 83 -4.65 12.29 -8.08
CA GLN A 83 -5.30 12.32 -9.38
C GLN A 83 -6.82 12.10 -9.27
N GLN A 84 -7.25 11.11 -8.48
CA GLN A 84 -8.68 10.83 -8.26
C GLN A 84 -9.38 12.02 -7.60
N GLN A 85 -8.76 12.66 -6.61
CA GLN A 85 -9.31 13.86 -5.96
C GLN A 85 -9.50 15.01 -6.96
N LEU A 86 -8.52 15.24 -7.83
CA LEU A 86 -8.61 16.25 -8.88
C LEU A 86 -9.73 15.92 -9.88
N ALA A 87 -9.81 14.66 -10.32
CA ALA A 87 -10.85 14.21 -11.24
C ALA A 87 -12.25 14.40 -10.62
N PHE A 88 -12.41 14.06 -9.34
CA PHE A 88 -13.66 14.25 -8.62
C PHE A 88 -14.05 15.72 -8.50
N GLN A 89 -13.11 16.63 -8.22
CA GLN A 89 -13.38 18.07 -8.21
C GLN A 89 -13.86 18.58 -9.57
N LEU A 90 -13.20 18.16 -10.65
CA LEU A 90 -13.59 18.55 -12.01
C LEU A 90 -14.97 18.03 -12.39
N GLU A 91 -15.29 16.79 -12.01
CA GLU A 91 -16.61 16.20 -12.26
C GLU A 91 -17.71 16.95 -11.51
N LEU A 92 -17.45 17.33 -10.25
CA LEU A 92 -18.38 18.15 -9.47
C LEU A 92 -18.62 19.53 -10.10
N GLU A 93 -17.55 20.18 -10.58
CA GLU A 93 -17.65 21.48 -11.28
C GLU A 93 -18.46 21.36 -12.58
N MET A 94 -18.26 20.28 -13.35
CA MET A 94 -19.04 20.02 -14.55
C MET A 94 -20.52 19.77 -14.24
N GLN A 95 -20.81 18.99 -13.19
CA GLN A 95 -22.18 18.71 -12.78
C GLN A 95 -22.90 19.97 -12.32
N GLU A 96 -22.22 20.85 -11.59
CA GLU A 96 -22.79 22.13 -11.17
C GLU A 96 -23.08 23.05 -12.36
N LYS A 97 -22.15 23.14 -13.33
CA LYS A 97 -22.37 23.89 -14.58
C LYS A 97 -23.54 23.34 -15.39
N GLU A 98 -23.70 22.02 -15.45
CA GLU A 98 -24.82 21.40 -16.15
C GLU A 98 -26.14 21.68 -15.44
N ARG A 99 -26.18 21.61 -14.10
CA ARG A 99 -27.37 21.99 -13.32
C ARG A 99 -27.77 23.44 -13.56
N GLN A 100 -26.79 24.36 -13.57
CA GLN A 100 -27.04 25.78 -13.88
C GLN A 100 -27.66 25.97 -15.28
N ARG A 101 -27.14 25.28 -16.30
CA ARG A 101 -27.71 25.32 -17.66
C ARG A 101 -29.14 24.80 -17.71
N VAL A 102 -29.43 23.69 -17.04
CA VAL A 102 -30.79 23.13 -16.98
C VAL A 102 -31.75 24.09 -16.26
N GLU A 103 -31.33 24.70 -15.15
CA GLU A 103 -32.12 25.71 -14.45
C GLU A 103 -32.39 26.95 -15.31
N GLU A 104 -31.41 27.41 -16.09
CA GLU A 104 -31.58 28.52 -17.04
C GLU A 104 -32.57 28.18 -18.16
N LEU A 105 -32.46 26.99 -18.76
CA LEU A 105 -33.41 26.51 -19.76
C LEU A 105 -34.83 26.40 -19.20
N HIS A 106 -34.97 25.89 -17.97
CA HIS A 106 -36.25 25.79 -17.29
C HIS A 106 -36.88 27.18 -17.04
N ARG A 107 -36.10 28.15 -16.55
CA ARG A 107 -36.59 29.53 -16.39
C ARG A 107 -37.01 30.16 -17.72
N ALA A 108 -36.27 29.93 -18.80
CA ALA A 108 -36.61 30.43 -20.12
C ALA A 108 -37.91 29.80 -20.64
N GLN A 109 -38.11 28.50 -20.43
CA GLN A 109 -39.35 27.80 -20.80
C GLN A 109 -40.56 28.34 -20.01
N GLU A 110 -40.43 28.51 -18.70
CA GLU A 110 -41.51 29.10 -17.88
C GLU A 110 -41.88 30.53 -18.32
N GLN A 111 -40.90 31.34 -18.72
CA GLN A 111 -41.16 32.68 -19.24
C GLN A 111 -41.95 32.61 -20.55
N LEU A 112 -41.57 31.71 -21.46
CA LEU A 112 -42.28 31.50 -22.71
C LEU A 112 -43.71 31.00 -22.47
N GLU A 113 -43.92 30.07 -21.53
CA GLU A 113 -45.25 29.59 -21.15
C GLU A 113 -46.12 30.71 -20.54
N LYS A 114 -45.55 31.54 -19.66
CA LYS A 114 -46.24 32.73 -19.12
C LYS A 114 -46.62 33.72 -20.22
N GLU A 115 -45.72 34.00 -21.16
CA GLU A 115 -46.01 34.86 -22.32
C GLU A 115 -47.13 34.26 -23.20
N MET A 116 -47.10 32.96 -23.47
CA MET A 116 -48.18 32.28 -24.21
C MET A 116 -49.52 32.30 -23.46
N GLY A 117 -49.52 32.12 -22.14
CA GLY A 117 -50.72 32.20 -21.30
C GLY A 117 -51.32 33.61 -21.26
N MET A 118 -50.49 34.63 -21.09
CA MET A 118 -50.92 36.04 -21.15
C MET A 118 -51.44 36.45 -22.54
N ASN A 119 -50.98 35.79 -23.61
CA ASN A 119 -51.47 36.04 -24.96
C ASN A 119 -52.85 35.37 -25.23
N ILE A 120 -53.13 34.23 -24.60
CA ILE A 120 -54.44 33.55 -24.67
C ILE A 120 -55.51 34.29 -23.85
N GLU A 121 -55.15 34.92 -22.72
CA GLU A 121 -56.08 35.71 -21.88
C GLU A 121 -56.59 37.01 -22.53
N ASN A 122 -56.04 37.43 -23.68
CA ASN A 122 -56.46 38.64 -24.41
C ASN A 122 -57.53 38.40 -25.52
N ILE A 123 -58.18 37.23 -25.56
CA ILE A 123 -59.27 36.92 -26.50
C ILE A 123 -60.60 36.78 -25.72
N PRO A 124 -61.63 37.63 -25.93
CA PRO A 124 -62.89 37.51 -25.20
C PRO A 124 -63.87 36.60 -25.95
N THR A 125 -64.14 35.41 -25.41
CA THR A 125 -65.37 34.64 -25.67
C THR A 125 -65.53 33.59 -24.57
N SER A 126 -66.48 33.79 -23.65
CA SER A 126 -67.82 33.19 -23.64
C SER A 126 -67.85 31.83 -22.94
N GLU A 127 -68.56 31.81 -21.81
CA GLU A 127 -69.00 30.64 -21.03
C GLU A 127 -69.65 29.57 -21.93
N ASP A 128 -69.44 28.28 -21.67
CA ASP A 128 -70.40 27.45 -20.91
C ASP A 128 -69.96 25.96 -20.78
N SER A 129 -70.29 25.40 -19.61
CA SER A 129 -70.57 24.02 -19.19
C SER A 129 -70.18 22.80 -20.06
N SER A 130 -69.47 21.82 -19.47
CA SER A 130 -70.07 20.57 -18.92
C SER A 130 -69.08 19.38 -18.78
N HIS A 131 -69.05 18.82 -17.55
CA HIS A 131 -69.00 17.42 -17.11
C HIS A 131 -68.38 16.28 -17.97
N SER A 132 -67.45 15.50 -17.38
CA SER A 132 -67.53 14.02 -17.15
C SER A 132 -66.14 13.50 -16.72
N GLU A 133 -65.98 13.01 -15.49
CA GLU A 133 -65.93 11.59 -15.08
C GLU A 133 -64.52 11.10 -14.73
N ASP A 134 -64.32 10.94 -13.42
CA ASP A 134 -63.93 9.70 -12.73
C ASP A 134 -62.77 8.87 -13.31
N ILE A 135 -61.59 8.99 -12.68
CA ILE A 135 -60.64 7.87 -12.54
C ILE A 135 -60.10 7.86 -11.11
N THR A 136 -60.32 6.71 -10.48
CA THR A 136 -60.01 6.24 -9.13
C THR A 136 -58.55 6.46 -8.67
N PRO A 137 -58.32 6.68 -7.36
CA PRO A 137 -57.01 6.51 -6.75
C PRO A 137 -56.92 5.09 -6.17
N ASP A 138 -56.24 4.18 -6.87
CA ASP A 138 -55.88 2.89 -6.29
C ASP A 138 -54.40 2.58 -6.54
N SER A 139 -53.61 2.67 -5.48
CA SER A 139 -52.87 1.50 -4.98
C SER A 139 -52.06 1.95 -3.77
N GLY A 140 -52.55 1.57 -2.59
CA GLY A 140 -51.76 1.62 -1.37
C GLY A 140 -50.50 0.78 -1.54
N LYS A 141 -49.34 1.43 -1.60
CA LYS A 141 -48.04 0.82 -1.31
C LYS A 141 -47.38 1.65 -0.22
N THR A 142 -47.19 0.98 0.91
CA THR A 142 -46.53 1.46 2.11
C THR A 142 -45.20 2.17 1.82
N LEU A 143 -44.93 3.21 2.59
CA LEU A 143 -43.80 4.16 2.58
C LEU A 143 -42.39 3.53 2.77
N ALA A 144 -42.18 2.26 2.40
CA ALA A 144 -40.98 1.50 2.74
C ALA A 144 -40.36 0.77 1.54
N GLU A 145 -40.47 1.30 0.32
CA GLU A 145 -39.87 0.66 -0.87
C GLU A 145 -39.33 1.66 -1.90
N ILE A 146 -38.66 2.73 -1.46
CA ILE A 146 -37.83 3.55 -2.35
C ILE A 146 -36.59 4.04 -1.59
N SER A 147 -35.68 3.13 -1.26
CA SER A 147 -34.31 3.51 -0.90
C SER A 147 -33.39 2.31 -1.09
N ASP A 148 -33.14 1.92 -2.34
CA ASP A 148 -32.13 0.88 -2.62
C ASP A 148 -31.43 1.03 -3.98
N ARG A 149 -31.31 2.26 -4.49
CA ARG A 149 -30.39 2.55 -5.59
C ARG A 149 -29.88 3.97 -5.45
N TYR A 150 -28.84 4.17 -4.66
CA TYR A 150 -27.67 5.02 -4.97
C TYR A 150 -26.67 4.87 -3.81
N GLY A 151 -25.49 4.29 -4.09
CA GLY A 151 -24.31 4.43 -3.23
C GLY A 151 -23.89 3.27 -2.31
N ALA A 152 -24.60 2.15 -2.26
CA ALA A 152 -24.12 0.97 -1.53
C ALA A 152 -23.57 -0.08 -2.52
N PRO A 153 -22.24 -0.33 -2.57
CA PRO A 153 -21.73 -1.47 -3.32
C PRO A 153 -22.33 -2.74 -2.72
N ASN A 154 -22.66 -3.72 -3.57
CA ASN A 154 -23.09 -5.04 -3.14
C ASN A 154 -21.98 -5.67 -2.28
N LEU A 155 -22.05 -5.49 -0.97
CA LEU A 155 -21.22 -6.22 -0.03
C LEU A 155 -21.73 -7.66 -0.07
N SER A 156 -20.99 -8.55 -0.72
CA SER A 156 -21.15 -9.99 -0.47
C SER A 156 -21.05 -10.18 1.04
N ARG A 157 -22.11 -10.69 1.67
CA ARG A 157 -22.14 -10.94 3.11
C ARG A 157 -20.91 -11.77 3.48
N VAL A 158 -19.93 -11.13 4.11
CA VAL A 158 -18.75 -11.78 4.66
C VAL A 158 -19.24 -12.56 5.87
N GLU A 159 -19.09 -13.87 5.82
CA GLU A 159 -19.30 -14.75 6.96
C GLU A 159 -18.12 -14.50 7.92
N GLU A 160 -18.39 -13.81 9.02
CA GLU A 160 -17.41 -13.58 10.07
C GLU A 160 -17.06 -14.95 10.67
N LEU A 161 -15.92 -15.50 10.27
CA LEU A 161 -15.28 -16.59 10.98
C LEU A 161 -14.62 -16.00 12.22
N ASP A 162 -15.06 -16.44 13.40
CA ASP A 162 -14.47 -16.09 14.68
C ASP A 162 -12.95 -16.29 14.63
N GLU A 163 -12.19 -15.23 14.90
CA GLU A 163 -10.74 -15.30 15.03
C GLU A 163 -10.40 -16.21 16.23
N PRO A 164 -9.45 -17.15 16.09
CA PRO A 164 -8.95 -17.87 17.24
C PRO A 164 -8.24 -16.87 18.15
N MET A 165 -8.77 -16.71 19.37
CA MET A 165 -8.16 -15.96 20.47
C MET A 165 -6.67 -16.30 20.57
N LEU A 166 -5.82 -15.43 20.03
CA LEU A 166 -4.39 -15.45 20.28
C LEU A 166 -4.20 -15.02 21.73
N SER A 167 -4.17 -16.04 22.60
CA SER A 167 -3.73 -15.99 23.98
C SER A 167 -2.54 -15.04 24.14
N ASP A 168 -2.71 -14.06 25.02
CA ASP A 168 -1.64 -13.22 25.58
C ASP A 168 -0.46 -14.09 26.02
N VAL A 169 0.58 -14.13 25.19
CA VAL A 169 1.94 -14.40 25.65
C VAL A 169 2.69 -13.09 25.47
N ALA A 170 2.39 -12.16 26.38
CA ALA A 170 3.20 -10.98 26.61
C ALA A 170 4.62 -11.45 26.95
N LEU A 171 5.53 -11.13 26.03
CA LEU A 171 6.95 -11.29 26.18
C LEU A 171 7.42 -10.41 27.34
N ASN A 172 7.67 -11.04 28.50
CA ASN A 172 8.61 -10.52 29.47
C ASN A 172 10.00 -10.57 28.83
N ILE A 173 10.46 -9.43 28.31
CA ILE A 173 11.87 -9.23 27.94
C ILE A 173 12.35 -7.98 28.66
N ASP A 174 13.05 -8.28 29.77
CA ASP A 174 14.22 -7.61 30.30
C ASP A 174 14.13 -6.11 30.62
N GLN A 175 13.73 -5.88 31.86
CA GLN A 175 14.02 -4.69 32.64
C GLN A 175 15.38 -4.91 33.35
N ASP A 176 16.48 -4.64 32.64
CA ASP A 176 17.81 -4.47 33.24
C ASP A 176 18.47 -3.22 32.62
N LEU A 177 18.33 -2.08 33.32
CA LEU A 177 19.07 -0.84 33.11
C LEU A 177 19.30 -0.17 34.47
#